data_AF-A0A5C6NAQ8-F1
#
_entry.id   AF-A0A5C6NAQ8-F1
#
_cell.length_a   1.000
_cell.length_b   1.000
_cell.length_c   1.000
_cell.angle_alpha   90.00
_cell.angle_beta   90.00
_cell.angle_gamma   90.00
#
_symmetry.space_group_name_H-M   'P 1'
#
loop_
_entity.id
_entity.type
_entity.pdbx_description
1 polymer ?
#
loop_
_entity_poly.entity_id
_entity_poly.type
_entity_poly.pdbx_seq_one_letter_code
_entity_poly.pdbx_strand_id
1 'polypeptide(L)'
;MCNGHTCASRQDQVDQVDQVDQFNRCITSQLIKWFSNFREFYYIQMEKFARQAINEGVTSAEELAVGRDAELFRALNMHYNKANDFEVPDRFLEVAQVTLREFFNAIVAGKDADPSWKKAIYKVICKLDSEVPEIFKSPNCLQELLHD
;
A
#
# COMPACT_ATOMS: atom_id res chain seq x y z
N MET A 1 27.99 -4.87 64.15
CA MET A 1 27.65 -5.96 63.23
C MET A 1 26.30 -5.64 62.62
N CYS A 2 26.28 -5.13 61.39
CA CYS A 2 25.05 -4.73 60.71
C CYS A 2 24.47 -5.96 59.98
N ASN A 3 23.27 -6.38 60.37
CA ASN A 3 22.54 -7.44 59.68
C ASN A 3 21.80 -6.85 58.47
N GLY A 4 22.34 -7.10 57.28
CA GLY A 4 21.73 -6.72 56.01
C GLY A 4 20.67 -7.73 55.60
N HIS A 5 19.41 -7.40 55.82
CA HIS A 5 18.28 -8.00 55.11
C HIS A 5 17.35 -6.87 54.68
N THR A 6 16.85 -6.99 53.44
CA THR A 6 15.73 -6.23 52.85
C THR A 6 16.10 -4.97 52.07
N CYS A 7 16.76 -5.11 50.92
CA CYS A 7 16.63 -4.15 49.81
C CYS A 7 17.00 -4.81 48.47
N ALA A 8 16.24 -5.81 48.03
CA ALA A 8 16.45 -6.43 46.72
C ALA A 8 15.17 -7.12 46.23
N SER A 9 14.06 -6.38 46.07
CA SER A 9 12.85 -6.95 45.45
C SER A 9 11.92 -5.93 44.79
N ARG A 10 12.35 -4.68 44.57
CA ARG A 10 11.47 -3.65 43.96
C ARG A 10 12.00 -3.03 42.68
N GLN A 11 13.22 -3.37 42.26
CA GLN A 11 13.81 -2.86 41.02
C GLN A 11 13.71 -3.85 39.85
N ASP A 12 13.63 -5.16 40.12
CA ASP A 12 13.55 -6.19 39.07
C ASP A 12 12.13 -6.43 38.50
N GLN A 13 11.11 -5.68 38.94
CA GLN A 13 9.74 -5.80 38.41
C GLN A 13 9.34 -4.65 37.47
N VAL A 14 10.20 -3.65 37.26
CA VAL A 14 9.90 -2.53 36.34
C VAL A 14 10.39 -2.82 34.91
N ASP A 15 11.33 -3.74 34.73
CA ASP A 15 11.87 -4.09 33.41
C ASP A 15 11.01 -5.08 32.60
N GLN A 16 9.85 -5.52 33.13
CA GLN A 16 8.98 -6.50 32.46
C GLN A 16 7.73 -5.89 31.81
N VAL A 17 7.52 -4.57 31.92
CA VAL A 17 6.35 -3.88 31.35
C VAL A 17 6.70 -3.04 30.11
N ASP A 18 7.98 -2.86 29.78
CA ASP A 18 8.43 -2.02 28.65
C ASP A 18 8.64 -2.80 27.33
N GLN A 19 8.16 -4.03 27.20
CA GLN A 19 8.34 -4.83 25.97
C GLN A 19 7.17 -4.75 24.97
N VAL A 20 6.21 -3.85 25.19
CA VAL A 20 5.01 -3.72 24.33
C VAL A 20 4.93 -2.37 23.60
N ASP A 21 5.75 -1.37 23.96
CA ASP A 21 5.47 0.03 23.59
C ASP A 21 6.51 0.74 22.71
N GLN A 22 7.12 0.04 21.75
CA GLN A 22 7.85 0.77 20.71
C GLN A 22 7.85 0.08 19.34
N PHE A 23 6.93 0.50 18.49
CA PHE A 23 7.29 0.73 17.09
C PHE A 23 8.55 1.59 17.08
N ASN A 24 9.73 0.97 16.95
CA ASN A 24 11.00 1.67 16.98
C ASN A 24 10.98 2.74 15.87
N ARG A 25 11.43 3.96 16.17
CA ARG A 25 11.47 5.07 15.20
C ARG A 25 12.05 4.65 13.84
N CYS A 26 13.06 3.77 13.85
CA CYS A 26 13.64 3.19 12.65
C CYS A 26 12.63 2.32 11.86
N ILE A 27 11.91 1.42 12.54
CA ILE A 27 10.91 0.55 11.92
C ILE A 27 9.76 1.36 11.32
N THR A 28 9.21 2.34 12.06
CA THR A 28 8.17 3.24 11.55
C THR A 28 8.65 4.00 10.32
N SER A 29 9.89 4.51 10.34
CA SER A 29 10.47 5.21 9.20
C SER A 29 10.62 4.30 7.98
N GLN A 30 11.01 3.04 8.18
CA GLN A 30 11.16 2.06 7.11
C GLN A 30 9.81 1.69 6.49
N LEU A 31 8.76 1.49 7.30
CA LEU A 31 7.41 1.27 6.79
C LEU A 31 6.93 2.46 5.96
N ILE A 32 7.08 3.68 6.47
CA ILE A 32 6.71 4.90 5.74
C ILE A 32 7.44 4.97 4.39
N LYS A 33 8.74 4.63 4.37
CA LYS A 33 9.53 4.58 3.14
C LYS A 33 9.00 3.53 2.16
N TRP A 34 8.68 2.33 2.63
CA TRP A 34 8.11 1.29 1.77
C TRP A 34 6.79 1.71 1.14
N PHE A 35 5.87 2.27 1.93
CA PHE A 35 4.60 2.77 1.39
C PHE A 35 4.77 3.99 0.48
N SER A 36 5.80 4.81 0.71
CA SER A 36 6.11 5.94 -0.17
C SER A 36 6.64 5.46 -1.52
N ASN A 37 7.59 4.52 -1.53
CA ASN A 37 8.10 3.89 -2.74
C ASN A 37 6.99 3.17 -3.51
N PHE A 38 6.11 2.46 -2.78
CA PHE A 38 4.94 1.81 -3.38
C PHE A 38 4.06 2.84 -4.10
N ARG A 39 3.62 3.88 -3.39
CA ARG A 39 2.73 4.91 -3.98
C ARG A 39 3.38 5.64 -5.15
N GLU A 40 4.68 5.92 -5.08
CA GLU A 40 5.40 6.59 -6.16
C GLU A 40 5.34 5.79 -7.46
N PHE A 41 5.80 4.54 -7.44
CA PHE A 41 5.78 3.71 -8.64
C PHE A 41 4.35 3.45 -9.13
N TYR A 42 3.42 3.16 -8.22
CA TYR A 42 2.02 2.92 -8.55
C TYR A 42 1.41 4.11 -9.29
N TYR A 43 1.53 5.33 -8.76
CA TYR A 43 0.97 6.53 -9.40
C TYR A 43 1.70 6.93 -10.68
N ILE A 44 3.00 6.63 -10.80
CA ILE A 44 3.72 6.79 -12.08
C ILE A 44 3.10 5.89 -13.15
N GLN A 45 2.80 4.62 -12.83
CA GLN A 45 2.15 3.73 -13.80
C GLN A 45 0.73 4.21 -14.15
N MET A 46 -0.07 4.61 -13.16
CA MET A 46 -1.44 5.12 -13.41
C MET A 46 -1.43 6.31 -14.36
N GLU A 47 -0.53 7.27 -14.14
CA GLU A 47 -0.40 8.42 -15.02
C GLU A 47 0.09 8.03 -16.42
N LYS A 48 1.12 7.18 -16.50
CA LYS A 48 1.67 6.72 -17.78
C LYS A 48 0.59 6.08 -18.64
N PHE A 49 -0.16 5.12 -18.09
CA PHE A 49 -1.19 4.39 -18.82
C PHE A 49 -2.41 5.27 -19.14
N ALA A 50 -2.78 6.20 -18.27
CA ALA A 50 -3.83 7.18 -18.58
C ALA A 50 -3.44 8.07 -19.77
N ARG A 51 -2.21 8.60 -19.78
CA ARG A 51 -1.71 9.40 -20.92
C ARG A 51 -1.59 8.58 -22.20
N GLN A 52 -1.15 7.32 -22.08
CA GLN A 52 -1.08 6.39 -23.20
C GLN A 52 -2.47 6.16 -23.82
N ALA A 53 -3.49 5.86 -23.02
CA ALA A 53 -4.85 5.67 -23.51
C ALA A 53 -5.40 6.91 -24.23
N ILE A 54 -5.12 8.11 -23.71
CA ILE A 54 -5.49 9.38 -24.37
C ILE A 54 -4.81 9.50 -25.74
N ASN A 55 -3.51 9.17 -25.83
CA ASN A 55 -2.76 9.21 -27.09
C ASN A 55 -3.23 8.15 -28.10
N GLU A 56 -3.75 7.02 -27.62
CA GLU A 56 -4.35 5.96 -28.43
C GLU A 56 -5.78 6.28 -28.87
N GLY A 57 -6.35 7.41 -28.41
CA GLY A 57 -7.65 7.91 -28.84
C GLY A 57 -8.83 7.39 -28.02
N VAL A 58 -8.59 6.81 -26.83
CA VAL A 58 -9.67 6.46 -25.90
C VAL A 58 -10.43 7.73 -25.49
N THR A 59 -11.76 7.68 -25.58
CA THR A 59 -12.60 8.88 -25.38
C THR A 59 -13.35 8.87 -24.05
N SER A 60 -13.51 7.69 -23.45
CA SER A 60 -14.30 7.50 -22.24
C SER A 60 -13.53 6.65 -21.22
N ALA A 61 -13.63 7.04 -19.94
CA ALA A 61 -12.98 6.31 -18.85
C ALA A 61 -13.60 4.92 -18.62
N GLU A 62 -14.87 4.74 -19.03
CA GLU A 62 -15.59 3.48 -18.97
C GLU A 62 -14.96 2.40 -19.87
N GLU A 63 -14.27 2.82 -20.94
CA GLU A 63 -13.50 1.93 -21.82
C GLU A 63 -12.24 1.38 -21.14
N LEU A 64 -11.76 2.03 -20.08
CA LEU A 64 -10.59 1.61 -19.33
C LEU A 64 -10.97 0.50 -18.34
N ALA A 65 -10.44 -0.69 -18.57
CA ALA A 65 -10.56 -1.83 -17.67
C ALA A 65 -9.18 -2.33 -17.22
N VAL A 66 -9.08 -2.72 -15.95
CA VAL A 66 -7.85 -3.29 -15.39
C VAL A 66 -8.12 -4.73 -15.00
N GLY A 67 -8.01 -5.63 -15.98
CA GLY A 67 -8.07 -7.09 -15.79
C GLY A 67 -6.71 -7.71 -15.49
N ARG A 68 -6.70 -9.04 -15.34
CA ARG A 68 -5.48 -9.86 -15.16
C ARG A 68 -4.55 -9.85 -16.37
N ASP A 69 -5.11 -9.60 -17.54
CA ASP A 69 -4.43 -9.50 -18.83
C ASP A 69 -3.99 -8.06 -19.15
N ALA A 70 -4.41 -7.07 -18.37
CA ALA A 70 -4.07 -5.67 -18.61
C ALA A 70 -2.56 -5.43 -18.46
N GLU A 71 -1.98 -4.67 -19.40
CA GLU A 71 -0.56 -4.32 -19.36
C GLU A 71 -0.17 -3.55 -18.10
N LEU A 72 -1.07 -2.69 -17.61
CA LEU A 72 -0.92 -2.00 -16.33
C LEU A 72 -0.76 -3.00 -15.19
N PHE A 73 -1.63 -4.01 -15.10
CA PHE A 73 -1.54 -5.03 -14.06
C PHE A 73 -0.23 -5.81 -14.18
N ARG A 74 0.15 -6.23 -15.40
CA ARG A 74 1.42 -6.93 -15.62
C ARG A 74 2.62 -6.11 -15.13
N ALA A 75 2.66 -4.81 -15.42
CA ALA A 75 3.71 -3.91 -14.97
C ALA A 75 3.79 -3.80 -13.45
N LEU A 76 2.63 -3.72 -12.76
CA LEU A 76 2.55 -3.68 -11.30
C LEU A 76 2.96 -5.02 -10.69
N ASN A 77 2.43 -6.13 -11.19
CA ASN A 77 2.70 -7.48 -10.68
C ASN A 77 4.19 -7.83 -10.82
N MET A 78 4.80 -7.56 -11.99
CA MET A 78 6.24 -7.75 -12.18
C MET A 78 7.10 -6.88 -11.25
N HIS A 79 6.59 -5.74 -10.77
CA HIS A 79 7.35 -4.86 -9.89
C HIS A 79 7.28 -5.31 -8.43
N TYR A 80 6.08 -5.63 -7.93
CA TYR A 80 5.83 -5.93 -6.52
C TYR A 80 5.81 -7.43 -6.19
N ASN A 81 5.45 -8.28 -7.14
CA ASN A 81 5.27 -9.72 -7.00
C ASN A 81 6.17 -10.47 -7.99
N LYS A 82 7.49 -10.21 -7.93
CA LYS A 82 8.48 -10.68 -8.92
C LYS A 82 8.53 -12.20 -9.10
N ALA A 83 8.40 -12.94 -8.01
CA ALA A 83 8.39 -14.39 -8.03
C ALA A 83 7.00 -14.95 -8.34
N ASN A 84 5.98 -14.09 -8.40
CA ASN A 84 4.58 -14.43 -8.61
C ASN A 84 4.09 -15.50 -7.60
N ASP A 85 4.53 -15.34 -6.34
CA ASP A 85 4.33 -16.32 -5.27
C ASP A 85 2.87 -16.36 -4.82
N PHE A 86 2.13 -15.26 -4.97
CA PHE A 86 0.72 -15.16 -4.59
C PHE A 86 -0.14 -14.60 -5.73
N GLU A 87 -1.42 -14.94 -5.71
CA GLU A 87 -2.41 -14.31 -6.56
C GLU A 87 -2.83 -12.96 -5.97
N VAL A 88 -2.66 -11.88 -6.75
CA VAL A 88 -3.12 -10.55 -6.34
C VAL A 88 -4.65 -10.59 -6.16
N PRO A 89 -5.26 -10.02 -5.11
CA PRO A 89 -6.73 -10.07 -4.95
C PRO A 89 -7.48 -9.23 -6.01
N ASP A 90 -8.69 -9.64 -6.40
CA ASP A 90 -9.52 -8.89 -7.37
C ASP A 90 -9.82 -7.47 -6.91
N ARG A 91 -9.96 -7.26 -5.59
CA ARG A 91 -10.15 -5.94 -4.99
C ARG A 91 -9.01 -4.96 -5.35
N PHE A 92 -7.78 -5.45 -5.54
CA PHE A 92 -6.69 -4.58 -6.00
C PHE A 92 -6.91 -4.11 -7.44
N LEU A 93 -7.40 -5.00 -8.31
CA LEU A 93 -7.72 -4.67 -9.70
C LEU A 93 -8.85 -3.65 -9.79
N GLU A 94 -9.89 -3.79 -8.96
CA GLU A 94 -10.98 -2.83 -8.85
C GLU A 94 -10.47 -1.44 -8.47
N VAL A 95 -9.61 -1.35 -7.44
CA VAL A 95 -9.01 -0.08 -7.00
C VAL A 95 -8.07 0.49 -8.06
N ALA A 96 -7.29 -0.35 -8.75
CA ALA A 96 -6.44 0.06 -9.85
C ALA A 96 -7.24 0.62 -11.03
N GLN A 97 -8.37 0.00 -11.37
CA GLN A 97 -9.28 0.50 -12.40
C GLN A 97 -9.87 1.86 -12.03
N VAL A 98 -10.40 2.01 -10.80
CA VAL A 98 -10.92 3.30 -10.36
C VAL A 98 -9.82 4.36 -10.39
N THR A 99 -8.63 4.03 -9.90
CA THR A 99 -7.49 4.96 -9.91
C THR A 99 -7.13 5.39 -11.33
N LEU A 100 -6.99 4.45 -12.26
CA LEU A 100 -6.65 4.74 -13.65
C LEU A 100 -7.69 5.68 -14.28
N ARG A 101 -8.98 5.42 -14.04
CA ARG A 101 -10.09 6.27 -14.52
C ARG A 101 -10.04 7.68 -13.94
N GLU A 102 -9.74 7.83 -12.66
CA GLU A 102 -9.58 9.15 -12.03
C GLU A 102 -8.39 9.94 -12.62
N PHE A 103 -7.26 9.27 -12.88
CA PHE A 103 -6.12 9.87 -13.57
C PHE A 103 -6.49 10.30 -15.00
N PHE A 104 -7.13 9.41 -15.76
CA PHE A 104 -7.60 9.70 -17.12
C PHE A 104 -8.54 10.91 -17.15
N ASN A 105 -9.58 10.90 -16.31
CA ASN A 105 -10.56 11.98 -16.22
C ASN A 105 -9.92 13.33 -15.86
N ALA A 106 -8.95 13.33 -14.94
CA ALA A 106 -8.25 14.55 -14.56
C ALA A 106 -7.40 15.11 -15.71
N ILE A 107 -6.68 14.25 -16.44
CA ILE A 107 -5.81 14.65 -17.55
C ILE A 107 -6.63 15.11 -18.76
N VAL A 108 -7.70 14.39 -19.13
CA VAL A 108 -8.62 14.79 -20.21
C VAL A 108 -9.25 16.16 -19.92
N ALA A 109 -9.58 16.42 -18.65
CA ALA A 109 -10.11 17.72 -18.22
C ALA A 109 -9.03 18.81 -18.07
N GLY A 110 -7.75 18.53 -18.38
CA GLY A 110 -6.64 19.46 -18.26
C GLY A 110 -6.31 19.87 -16.81
N LYS A 111 -6.76 19.10 -15.81
CA LYS A 111 -6.53 19.42 -14.40
C LYS A 111 -5.09 19.15 -13.97
N ASP A 112 -4.33 18.35 -14.72
CA ASP A 112 -2.95 17.97 -14.43
C ASP A 112 -1.93 19.12 -14.54
N ALA A 113 -2.35 20.27 -15.07
CA ALA A 113 -1.58 21.52 -15.01
C ALA A 113 -1.49 22.11 -13.59
N ASP A 114 -2.44 21.81 -12.70
CA ASP A 114 -2.43 22.27 -11.30
C ASP A 114 -1.52 21.37 -10.46
N PRO A 115 -0.51 21.87 -9.71
CA PRO A 115 0.40 21.04 -8.91
C PRO A 115 -0.29 20.13 -7.87
N SER A 116 -1.52 20.42 -7.50
CA SER A 116 -2.31 19.73 -6.48
C SER A 116 -3.36 18.76 -7.05
N TRP A 117 -3.42 18.59 -8.37
CA TRP A 117 -4.45 17.80 -9.06
C TRP A 117 -4.66 16.38 -8.49
N LYS A 118 -3.56 15.71 -8.12
CA LYS A 118 -3.60 14.36 -7.55
C LYS A 118 -4.26 14.29 -6.17
N LYS A 119 -4.39 15.41 -5.44
CA LYS A 119 -5.05 15.43 -4.11
C LYS A 119 -6.50 14.97 -4.18
N ALA A 120 -7.22 15.32 -5.24
CA ALA A 120 -8.61 14.87 -5.42
C ALA A 120 -8.67 13.34 -5.63
N ILE A 121 -7.76 12.81 -6.44
CA ILE A 121 -7.64 11.38 -6.73
C ILE A 121 -7.30 10.60 -5.46
N TYR A 122 -6.33 11.07 -4.66
CA TYR A 122 -5.97 10.41 -3.40
C TYR A 122 -7.14 10.32 -2.42
N LYS A 123 -8.03 11.33 -2.40
CA LYS A 123 -9.25 11.29 -1.57
C LYS A 123 -10.26 10.27 -2.06
N VAL A 124 -10.32 9.97 -3.35
CA VAL A 124 -11.18 8.90 -3.89
C VAL A 124 -10.62 7.55 -3.47
N ILE A 125 -9.32 7.33 -3.69
CA ILE A 125 -8.66 6.04 -3.38
C ILE A 125 -8.72 5.73 -1.89
N CYS A 126 -8.48 6.72 -1.02
CA CYS A 126 -8.53 6.54 0.44
C CYS A 126 -9.89 6.03 0.94
N LYS A 127 -10.99 6.30 0.21
CA LYS A 127 -12.32 5.77 0.57
C LYS A 127 -12.52 4.30 0.18
N LEU A 128 -11.61 3.74 -0.62
CA LEU A 128 -11.65 2.35 -1.09
C LEU A 128 -10.81 1.43 -0.21
N ASP A 129 -9.99 2.00 0.68
CA ASP A 129 -9.16 1.26 1.62
C ASP A 129 -10.04 0.33 2.47
N SER A 130 -9.62 -0.93 2.53
CA SER A 130 -10.27 -1.96 3.34
C SER A 130 -9.45 -2.20 4.61
N GLU A 131 -10.09 -2.76 5.63
CA GLU A 131 -9.35 -3.19 6.82
C GLU A 131 -8.29 -4.22 6.45
N VAL A 132 -7.13 -4.13 7.11
CA VAL A 132 -6.04 -5.09 6.90
C VAL A 132 -6.49 -6.46 7.42
N PRO A 133 -6.50 -7.51 6.58
CA PRO A 133 -6.93 -8.84 7.00
C PRO A 133 -6.16 -9.37 8.22
N GLU A 134 -6.85 -10.07 9.13
CA GLU A 134 -6.26 -10.57 10.38
C GLU A 134 -5.11 -11.57 10.16
N ILE A 135 -5.11 -12.30 9.04
CA ILE A 135 -4.02 -13.20 8.62
C ILE A 135 -2.66 -12.51 8.61
N PHE A 136 -2.59 -11.21 8.29
CA PHE A 136 -1.34 -10.45 8.29
C PHE A 136 -0.75 -10.23 9.69
N LYS A 137 -1.53 -10.48 10.75
CA LYS A 137 -1.06 -10.45 12.14
C LYS A 137 -0.54 -11.81 12.60
N SER A 138 -0.80 -12.89 11.86
CA SER A 138 -0.31 -14.24 12.15
C SER A 138 1.19 -14.35 11.84
N PRO A 139 2.01 -14.97 12.73
CA PRO A 139 3.38 -15.34 12.40
C PRO A 139 3.49 -16.27 11.19
N ASN A 140 2.42 -17.00 10.88
CA ASN A 140 2.33 -17.94 9.75
C ASN A 140 1.69 -17.32 8.50
N CYS A 141 1.49 -15.99 8.48
CA CYS A 141 0.89 -15.23 7.38
C CYS A 141 1.31 -15.72 5.98
N LEU A 142 2.62 -15.85 5.73
CA LEU A 142 3.12 -16.26 4.42
C LEU A 142 2.75 -17.69 4.04
N GLN A 143 2.68 -18.61 5.00
CA GLN A 143 2.26 -19.98 4.71
C GLN A 143 0.76 -20.04 4.41
N GLU A 144 -0.04 -19.30 5.19
CA GLU A 144 -1.49 -19.26 5.01
C GLU A 144 -1.87 -18.57 3.67
N LEU A 145 -1.13 -17.54 3.24
CA LEU A 145 -1.35 -16.85 1.95
C LEU A 145 -0.99 -17.68 0.71
N LEU A 146 -0.15 -18.70 0.84
CA LEU A 146 0.29 -19.57 -0.26
C LEU A 146 -0.57 -20.84 -0.40
N HIS A 147 -1.47 -21.10 0.55
CA HIS A 147 -2.19 -22.37 0.69
C HIS A 147 -3.71 -22.27 0.40
N ASP A 148 -4.20 -21.12 -0.09
CA ASP A 148 -5.56 -20.95 -0.63
C ASP A 148 -5.55 -20.87 -2.16
#